data_AF-A0A1A6HUD9-F1
#
_entry.id   AF-A0A1A6HUD9-F1
#
_cell.length_a   1.000
_cell.length_b   1.000
_cell.length_c   1.000
_cell.angle_alpha   90.00
_cell.angle_beta   90.00
_cell.angle_gamma   90.00
#
_symmetry.space_group_name_H-M   'P 1'
#
loop_
_entity.id
_entity.type
_entity.pdbx_description
1 polymer ?
#
loop_
_entity_poly.entity_id
_entity_poly.type
_entity_poly.pdbx_seq_one_letter_code
_entity_poly.pdbx_strand_id
1 'polypeptide(L)'
;PYLRALAAAAKLTRKARKITLFQPTMVYSTHCLSDLLSDSFLSLLGSSRVRVFHLLFLENLQITLAFSPAINPATLLPVPSSSNTPSHFCPEAVEALCSPRSGVLDQALTDPKLILFVDGSSLIDRLGNCQEAYAVVTSTKTVEVIHLSMGTSSQKAELIALTKVLQIAKPKALFHFLEPLFDPMHLQACILKVQSSCQTCAKVNPQGALQIP
;
A
#
# COMPACT_ATOMS: atom_id res chain seq x y z
N PRO A 1 5.15 -5.72 6.06
CA PRO A 1 5.72 -7.10 6.21
C PRO A 1 4.69 -8.18 5.83
N TYR A 2 3.50 -8.11 6.43
CA TYR A 2 2.39 -9.04 6.21
C TYR A 2 1.93 -9.17 4.75
N LEU A 3 1.68 -8.05 4.05
CA LEU A 3 1.31 -8.10 2.61
C LEU A 3 2.42 -8.67 1.71
N ARG A 4 3.69 -8.50 2.09
CA ARG A 4 4.82 -9.09 1.36
C ARG A 4 4.87 -10.60 1.57
N ALA A 5 4.57 -11.09 2.78
CA ALA A 5 4.45 -12.52 3.06
C ALA A 5 3.33 -13.16 2.25
N LEU A 6 2.16 -12.52 2.19
CA LEU A 6 1.02 -13.00 1.38
C LEU A 6 1.35 -13.02 -0.12
N ALA A 7 2.01 -11.97 -0.63
CA ALA A 7 2.46 -11.91 -2.02
C ALA A 7 3.52 -12.97 -2.35
N ALA A 8 4.48 -13.19 -1.44
CA ALA A 8 5.51 -14.22 -1.58
C ALA A 8 4.89 -15.62 -1.59
N ALA A 9 3.97 -15.91 -0.66
CA ALA A 9 3.21 -17.15 -0.63
C ALA A 9 2.50 -17.36 -1.97
N ALA A 10 1.74 -16.38 -2.47
CA ALA A 10 1.01 -16.53 -3.74
C ALA A 10 1.95 -16.82 -4.93
N LYS A 11 3.10 -16.17 -5.00
CA LYS A 11 4.10 -16.38 -6.05
C LYS A 11 4.72 -17.78 -5.98
N LEU A 12 5.08 -18.23 -4.79
CA LEU A 12 5.67 -19.55 -4.56
C LEU A 12 4.65 -20.65 -4.81
N THR A 13 3.43 -20.52 -4.31
CA THR A 13 2.33 -21.46 -4.51
C THR A 13 2.03 -21.65 -6.00
N ARG A 14 1.97 -20.57 -6.79
CA ARG A 14 1.77 -20.67 -8.26
C ARG A 14 2.88 -21.45 -8.96
N LYS A 15 4.13 -21.33 -8.51
CA LYS A 15 5.25 -22.11 -9.07
C LYS A 15 5.20 -23.55 -8.59
N ALA A 16 4.97 -23.77 -7.30
CA ALA A 16 4.87 -25.10 -6.70
C ALA A 16 3.80 -25.95 -7.38
N ARG A 17 2.63 -25.38 -7.71
CA ARG A 17 1.56 -26.11 -8.42
C ARG A 17 1.96 -26.67 -9.78
N LYS A 18 2.89 -26.02 -10.49
CA LYS A 18 3.41 -26.54 -11.76
C LYS A 18 4.25 -27.79 -11.53
N ILE A 19 4.94 -27.85 -10.39
CA ILE A 19 5.81 -28.96 -10.00
C ILE A 19 4.97 -30.09 -9.38
N THR A 20 4.02 -29.75 -8.52
CA THR A 20 3.12 -30.72 -7.85
C THR A 20 2.00 -31.22 -8.76
N LEU A 21 1.97 -30.81 -10.04
CA LEU A 21 0.92 -31.17 -11.00
C LEU A 21 -0.49 -30.94 -10.44
N PHE A 22 -0.67 -29.80 -9.76
CA PHE A 22 -1.94 -29.40 -9.15
C PHE A 22 -2.46 -30.35 -8.04
N GLN A 23 -1.59 -31.15 -7.42
CA GLN A 23 -1.94 -31.94 -6.25
C GLN A 23 -2.19 -31.06 -5.01
N PRO A 24 -2.94 -31.56 -4.00
CA PRO A 24 -3.17 -30.86 -2.74
C PRO A 24 -1.85 -30.38 -2.13
N THR A 25 -1.77 -29.09 -1.82
CA THR A 25 -0.53 -28.43 -1.37
C THR A 25 -0.81 -27.62 -0.12
N MET A 26 -0.04 -27.88 0.94
CA MET A 26 -0.08 -27.11 2.17
C MET A 26 1.01 -26.03 2.16
N VAL A 27 0.62 -24.79 2.42
CA VAL A 27 1.51 -23.62 2.43
C VAL A 27 1.75 -23.20 3.86
N TYR A 28 3.00 -23.32 4.30
CA TYR A 28 3.41 -22.92 5.64
C TYR A 28 4.00 -21.52 5.65
N SER A 29 3.67 -20.74 6.69
CA SER A 29 4.18 -19.39 6.87
C SER A 29 4.34 -19.04 8.35
N THR A 30 5.38 -18.26 8.65
CA THR A 30 5.57 -17.66 9.98
C THR A 30 4.55 -16.61 10.33
N HIS A 31 3.86 -16.06 9.33
CA HIS A 31 2.69 -15.21 9.50
C HIS A 31 1.42 -16.05 9.33
N CYS A 32 0.39 -15.80 10.14
CA CYS A 32 -0.93 -16.41 9.96
C CYS A 32 -1.62 -15.84 8.72
N LEU A 33 -1.47 -16.50 7.57
CA LEU A 33 -1.94 -16.00 6.28
C LEU A 33 -3.47 -16.07 6.15
N SER A 34 -4.12 -17.01 6.85
CA SER A 34 -5.59 -17.08 6.91
C SER A 34 -6.19 -15.79 7.44
N ASP A 35 -5.56 -15.22 8.48
CA ASP A 35 -6.07 -14.01 9.15
C ASP A 35 -5.86 -12.78 8.28
N LEU A 36 -4.81 -12.76 7.44
CA LEU A 36 -4.57 -11.71 6.44
C LEU A 36 -5.52 -11.75 5.24
N LEU A 37 -6.25 -12.86 5.07
CA LEU A 37 -7.28 -13.01 4.05
C LEU A 37 -8.67 -12.63 4.56
N SER A 38 -8.77 -12.11 5.80
CA SER A 38 -10.00 -11.51 6.30
C SER A 38 -10.38 -10.24 5.52
N ASP A 39 -11.69 -9.95 5.46
CA ASP A 39 -12.25 -8.83 4.67
C ASP A 39 -11.64 -7.47 5.05
N SER A 40 -11.28 -7.28 6.32
CA SER A 40 -10.63 -6.04 6.80
C SER A 40 -9.24 -5.82 6.20
N PHE A 41 -8.52 -6.89 5.84
CA PHE A 41 -7.19 -6.80 5.22
C PHE A 41 -7.23 -6.75 3.70
N LEU A 42 -8.20 -7.44 3.08
CA LEU A 42 -8.37 -7.43 1.63
C LEU A 42 -8.84 -6.06 1.11
N SER A 43 -9.59 -5.31 1.90
CA SER A 43 -10.01 -3.94 1.56
C SER A 43 -8.83 -2.97 1.32
N LEU A 44 -7.66 -3.26 1.89
CA LEU A 44 -6.42 -2.47 1.73
C LEU A 44 -5.69 -2.74 0.40
N LEU A 45 -6.16 -3.72 -0.39
CA LEU A 45 -5.54 -4.13 -1.64
C LEU A 45 -6.41 -3.70 -2.82
N GLY A 46 -5.79 -3.24 -3.91
CA GLY A 46 -6.52 -2.99 -5.15
C GLY A 46 -7.23 -4.25 -5.65
N SER A 47 -8.40 -4.08 -6.28
CA SER A 47 -9.33 -5.17 -6.64
C SER A 47 -8.67 -6.29 -7.46
N SER A 48 -7.69 -5.97 -8.29
CA SER A 48 -6.92 -6.95 -9.07
C SER A 48 -6.06 -7.87 -8.20
N ARG A 49 -5.50 -7.35 -7.10
CA ARG A 49 -4.68 -8.12 -6.15
C ARG A 49 -5.55 -8.97 -5.22
N VAL A 50 -6.67 -8.42 -4.76
CA VAL A 50 -7.66 -9.17 -3.98
C VAL A 50 -8.13 -10.39 -4.74
N ARG A 51 -8.53 -10.21 -6.01
CA ARG A 51 -8.98 -11.32 -6.87
C ARG A 51 -7.93 -12.41 -7.01
N VAL A 52 -6.65 -12.04 -7.12
CA VAL A 52 -5.55 -13.01 -7.19
C VAL A 52 -5.45 -13.86 -5.93
N PHE A 53 -5.57 -13.25 -4.75
CA PHE A 53 -5.48 -13.98 -3.49
C PHE A 53 -6.73 -14.81 -3.22
N HIS A 54 -7.91 -14.27 -3.51
CA HIS A 54 -9.19 -14.95 -3.36
C HIS A 54 -9.25 -16.24 -4.18
N LEU A 55 -8.94 -16.15 -5.49
CA LEU A 55 -8.93 -17.31 -6.39
C LEU A 55 -7.89 -18.36 -5.99
N LEU A 56 -6.77 -17.95 -5.40
CA LEU A 56 -5.67 -18.85 -5.12
C LEU A 56 -5.79 -19.54 -3.76
N PHE A 57 -6.27 -18.84 -2.74
CA PHE A 57 -6.25 -19.31 -1.35
C PHE A 57 -7.62 -19.55 -0.73
N LEU A 58 -8.68 -18.89 -1.21
CA LEU A 58 -10.04 -19.02 -0.64
C LEU A 58 -10.92 -19.95 -1.47
N GLU A 59 -10.95 -19.77 -2.80
CA GLU A 59 -11.79 -20.62 -3.67
C GLU A 59 -11.14 -21.97 -4.01
N ASN A 60 -9.84 -22.11 -3.79
CA ASN A 60 -9.10 -23.28 -4.20
C ASN A 60 -8.89 -24.27 -3.05
N LEU A 61 -9.79 -25.26 -2.97
CA LEU A 61 -9.76 -26.32 -1.95
C LEU A 61 -8.51 -27.22 -2.00
N GLN A 62 -7.73 -27.17 -3.09
CA GLN A 62 -6.47 -27.91 -3.17
C GLN A 62 -5.32 -27.22 -2.40
N ILE A 63 -5.54 -26.01 -1.89
CA ILE A 63 -4.51 -25.23 -1.22
C ILE A 63 -4.96 -24.93 0.20
N THR A 64 -4.18 -25.39 1.17
CA THR A 64 -4.42 -25.12 2.58
C THR A 64 -3.32 -24.24 3.14
N LEU A 65 -3.70 -23.25 3.94
CA LEU A 65 -2.77 -22.37 4.63
C LEU A 65 -2.56 -22.88 6.05
N ALA A 66 -1.30 -22.99 6.45
CA ALA A 66 -0.92 -23.43 7.78
C ALA A 66 0.12 -22.49 8.40
N PHE A 67 0.02 -22.35 9.72
CA PHE A 67 0.99 -21.60 10.50
C PHE A 67 2.25 -22.45 10.76
N SER A 68 3.42 -21.82 10.74
CA SER A 68 4.70 -22.41 11.13
C SER A 68 5.44 -21.48 12.11
N PRO A 69 5.87 -21.93 13.29
CA PRO A 69 6.39 -21.05 14.33
C PRO A 69 7.71 -20.36 13.97
N ALA A 70 8.76 -21.12 13.66
CA ALA A 70 10.04 -20.60 13.20
C ALA A 70 10.64 -21.46 12.10
N ILE A 71 11.25 -20.81 11.11
CA ILE A 71 11.93 -21.46 9.98
C ILE A 71 13.44 -21.26 10.15
N ASN A 72 14.21 -22.35 10.01
CA ASN A 72 15.67 -22.24 9.97
C ASN A 72 16.09 -21.50 8.69
N PRO A 73 16.85 -20.39 8.77
CA PRO A 73 17.18 -19.57 7.61
C PRO A 73 18.08 -20.29 6.59
N ALA A 74 18.85 -21.30 7.01
CA ALA A 74 19.73 -22.05 6.13
C ALA A 74 19.00 -23.19 5.40
N THR A 75 18.12 -23.91 6.10
CA THR A 75 17.44 -25.09 5.54
C THR A 75 16.02 -24.81 5.04
N LEU A 76 15.43 -23.67 5.43
CA LEU A 76 14.03 -23.33 5.20
C LEU A 76 13.03 -24.34 5.78
N LEU A 77 13.45 -25.15 6.75
CA LEU A 77 12.62 -26.14 7.43
C LEU A 77 12.11 -25.62 8.79
N PRO A 78 10.95 -26.13 9.28
CA PRO A 78 10.43 -25.79 10.61
C PRO A 78 11.39 -26.20 11.73
N VAL A 79 11.53 -25.36 12.75
CA VAL A 79 12.34 -25.65 13.94
C VAL A 79 11.47 -26.37 14.99
N PRO A 80 11.83 -27.60 15.41
CA PRO A 80 10.97 -28.46 16.23
C PRO A 80 10.71 -27.96 17.66
N SER A 81 11.49 -26.99 18.16
CA SER A 81 11.44 -26.50 19.55
C SER A 81 10.82 -25.10 19.70
N SER A 82 10.27 -24.53 18.63
CA SER A 82 9.63 -23.22 18.69
C SER A 82 8.16 -23.37 19.12
N SER A 83 7.71 -22.57 20.08
CA SER A 83 6.33 -22.63 20.59
C SER A 83 5.33 -22.47 19.44
N ASN A 84 4.24 -23.25 19.45
CA ASN A 84 3.16 -23.16 18.46
C ASN A 84 2.36 -21.84 18.51
N THR A 85 2.84 -20.87 19.28
CA THR A 85 2.23 -19.55 19.39
C THR A 85 2.74 -18.66 18.25
N PRO A 86 1.85 -18.03 17.47
CA PRO A 86 2.26 -17.03 16.49
C PRO A 86 3.09 -15.94 17.18
N SER A 87 4.36 -15.81 16.80
CA SER A 87 5.27 -14.87 17.49
C SER A 87 4.94 -13.40 17.20
N HIS A 88 3.98 -13.11 16.32
CA HIS A 88 3.64 -11.76 15.88
C HIS A 88 2.27 -11.71 15.17
N PHE A 89 1.21 -11.71 15.95
CA PHE A 89 -0.09 -11.20 15.48
C PHE A 89 -0.45 -9.98 16.32
N CYS A 90 -0.29 -8.79 15.73
CA CYS A 90 -0.71 -7.55 16.35
C CYS A 90 -1.57 -6.83 15.30
N PRO A 91 -2.90 -7.04 15.31
CA PRO A 91 -3.81 -6.24 14.48
C PRO A 91 -3.57 -4.75 14.68
N GLU A 92 -3.16 -4.33 15.89
CA GLU A 92 -2.78 -2.95 16.22
C GLU A 92 -1.55 -2.47 15.43
N ALA A 93 -0.60 -3.35 15.07
CA ALA A 93 0.56 -3.00 14.25
C ALA A 93 0.19 -2.82 12.77
N VAL A 94 -0.88 -3.46 12.31
CA VAL A 94 -1.40 -3.28 10.94
C VAL A 94 -2.28 -2.04 10.89
N GLU A 95 -3.15 -1.83 11.86
CA GLU A 95 -3.86 -0.56 12.03
C GLU A 95 -2.85 0.60 12.13
N ALA A 96 -1.78 0.48 12.91
CA ALA A 96 -0.75 1.53 12.97
C ALA A 96 0.01 1.75 11.65
N LEU A 97 0.09 0.76 10.75
CA LEU A 97 0.72 0.90 9.42
C LEU A 97 -0.24 1.41 8.35
N CYS A 98 -1.56 1.24 8.54
CA CYS A 98 -2.58 1.45 7.51
C CYS A 98 -3.64 2.48 7.90
N SER A 99 -3.70 2.90 9.16
CA SER A 99 -4.47 4.07 9.56
C SER A 99 -3.80 5.31 8.95
N PRO A 100 -4.56 6.23 8.35
CA PRO A 100 -4.13 7.61 8.25
C PRO A 100 -3.61 8.01 9.63
N ARG A 101 -2.41 8.60 9.70
CA ARG A 101 -1.77 9.03 10.96
C ARG A 101 -2.81 9.62 11.92
N SER A 102 -2.71 9.30 13.21
CA SER A 102 -3.51 9.91 14.30
C SER A 102 -3.83 11.39 14.01
N GLY A 103 -5.13 11.70 13.88
CA GLY A 103 -5.63 13.03 13.55
C GLY A 103 -6.12 13.23 12.11
N VAL A 104 -6.02 12.22 11.23
CA VAL A 104 -6.68 12.20 9.92
C VAL A 104 -7.80 11.17 9.94
N LEU A 105 -9.04 11.63 9.79
CA LEU A 105 -10.24 10.79 9.80
C LEU A 105 -11.00 11.02 8.50
N ASP A 106 -11.66 9.97 8.00
CA ASP A 106 -12.57 10.04 6.85
C ASP A 106 -13.97 10.58 7.25
N GLN A 107 -14.09 11.12 8.46
CA GLN A 107 -15.32 11.69 8.98
C GLN A 107 -15.23 13.22 8.96
N ALA A 108 -16.31 13.87 8.53
CA ALA A 108 -16.42 15.32 8.59
C ALA A 108 -16.28 15.82 10.04
N LEU A 109 -15.52 16.89 10.23
CA LEU A 109 -15.38 17.56 11.52
C LEU A 109 -16.70 18.25 11.92
N THR A 110 -17.03 18.22 13.21
CA THR A 110 -18.27 18.83 13.73
C THR A 110 -18.29 20.35 13.67
N ASP A 111 -17.11 21.00 13.74
CA ASP A 111 -16.96 22.46 13.62
C ASP A 111 -15.66 22.83 12.87
N PRO A 112 -15.66 22.74 11.53
CA PRO A 112 -14.48 23.03 10.72
C PRO A 112 -14.25 24.54 10.61
N LYS A 113 -13.04 25.00 11.00
CA LYS A 113 -12.62 26.41 10.84
C LYS A 113 -12.55 26.87 9.38
N LEU A 114 -12.38 25.94 8.45
CA LEU A 114 -12.25 26.20 7.02
C LEU A 114 -12.70 24.96 6.23
N ILE A 115 -13.60 25.16 5.27
CA ILE A 115 -14.05 24.12 4.33
C ILE A 115 -13.57 24.52 2.94
N LEU A 116 -12.80 23.64 2.32
CA LEU A 116 -12.27 23.81 0.97
C LEU A 116 -12.72 22.63 0.11
N PHE A 117 -13.12 22.92 -1.11
CA PHE A 117 -13.39 21.95 -2.15
C PHE A 117 -12.27 22.03 -3.18
N VAL A 118 -11.84 20.87 -3.67
CA VAL A 118 -10.80 20.76 -4.68
C VAL A 118 -11.32 19.97 -5.85
N ASP A 119 -10.85 20.34 -7.03
CA ASP A 119 -11.04 19.54 -8.23
C ASP A 119 -9.82 19.70 -9.16
N GLY A 120 -9.55 18.66 -9.94
CA GLY A 120 -8.50 18.63 -10.93
C GLY A 120 -9.02 18.06 -12.23
N SER A 121 -8.90 18.80 -13.32
CA SER A 121 -9.42 18.40 -14.62
C SER A 121 -8.31 18.34 -15.66
N SER A 122 -8.50 17.44 -16.63
CA SER A 122 -7.68 17.32 -17.83
C SER A 122 -8.61 17.03 -18.99
N LEU A 123 -8.75 17.99 -19.91
CA LEU A 123 -9.62 17.88 -21.08
C LEU A 123 -8.83 18.17 -22.36
N ILE A 124 -9.08 17.40 -23.42
CA ILE A 124 -8.51 17.70 -24.74
C ILE A 124 -9.47 18.66 -25.46
N ASP A 125 -8.95 19.81 -25.88
CA ASP A 125 -9.73 20.79 -26.63
C ASP A 125 -9.95 20.35 -28.09
N ARG A 126 -10.76 21.14 -28.82
CA ARG A 126 -11.10 20.84 -30.23
C ARG A 126 -9.89 20.88 -31.18
N LEU A 127 -8.79 21.48 -30.75
CA LEU A 127 -7.55 21.59 -31.52
C LEU A 127 -6.56 20.47 -31.15
N GLY A 128 -6.93 19.60 -30.20
CA GLY A 128 -6.09 18.49 -29.74
C GLY A 128 -5.11 18.85 -28.63
N ASN A 129 -5.20 20.05 -28.04
CA ASN A 129 -4.35 20.41 -26.91
C ASN A 129 -4.98 19.93 -25.60
N CYS A 130 -4.15 19.41 -24.70
CA CYS A 130 -4.59 19.17 -23.33
C CYS A 130 -4.73 20.50 -22.59
N GLN A 131 -5.86 20.63 -21.90
CA GLN A 131 -6.22 21.71 -21.00
C GLN A 131 -6.30 21.10 -19.62
N GLU A 132 -5.20 21.18 -18.88
CA GLU A 132 -5.11 20.71 -17.52
C GLU A 132 -5.17 21.87 -16.54
N ALA A 133 -5.97 21.71 -15.49
CA ALA A 133 -6.06 22.71 -14.44
C ALA A 133 -6.50 22.08 -13.13
N TYR A 134 -6.25 22.78 -12.03
CA TYR A 134 -6.93 22.52 -10.77
C TYR A 134 -7.61 23.77 -10.25
N ALA A 135 -8.61 23.55 -9.40
CA ALA A 135 -9.32 24.59 -8.68
C ALA A 135 -9.37 24.26 -7.19
N VAL A 136 -9.23 25.31 -6.38
CA VAL A 136 -9.51 25.31 -4.95
C VAL A 136 -10.57 26.37 -4.70
N VAL A 137 -11.69 25.96 -4.11
CA VAL A 137 -12.81 26.86 -3.86
C VAL A 137 -13.36 26.67 -2.44
N THR A 138 -14.03 27.70 -1.95
CA THR A 138 -14.95 27.60 -0.81
C THR A 138 -16.37 27.49 -1.34
N SER A 139 -17.36 27.35 -0.46
CA SER A 139 -18.78 27.36 -0.85
C SER A 139 -19.23 28.64 -1.57
N THR A 140 -18.49 29.75 -1.43
CA THR A 140 -18.90 31.06 -1.92
C THR A 140 -17.88 31.77 -2.82
N LYS A 141 -16.62 31.32 -2.81
CA LYS A 141 -15.51 32.03 -3.49
C LYS A 141 -14.47 31.07 -4.04
N THR A 142 -13.93 31.42 -5.20
CA THR A 142 -12.72 30.82 -5.75
C THR A 142 -11.50 31.27 -4.96
N VAL A 143 -10.73 30.32 -4.44
CA VAL A 143 -9.48 30.60 -3.71
C VAL A 143 -8.30 30.61 -4.68
N GLU A 144 -8.23 29.61 -5.56
CA GLU A 144 -7.13 29.45 -6.51
C GLU A 144 -7.59 28.63 -7.73
N VAL A 145 -7.16 29.01 -8.93
CA VAL A 145 -7.30 28.20 -10.15
C VAL A 145 -6.02 28.34 -10.95
N ILE A 146 -5.38 27.23 -11.30
CA ILE A 146 -4.10 27.24 -12.00
C ILE A 146 -4.09 26.20 -13.11
N HIS A 147 -3.59 26.61 -14.28
CA HIS A 147 -3.27 25.72 -15.39
C HIS A 147 -2.03 24.90 -15.10
N LEU A 148 -2.09 23.61 -15.41
CA LEU A 148 -1.02 22.65 -15.19
C LEU A 148 -0.22 22.41 -16.47
N SER A 149 0.95 21.80 -16.31
CA SER A 149 1.80 21.43 -17.45
C SER A 149 1.11 20.37 -18.32
N MET A 150 1.29 20.50 -19.63
CA MET A 150 0.79 19.55 -20.62
C MET A 150 1.22 18.11 -20.32
N GLY A 151 0.30 17.16 -20.45
CA GLY A 151 0.49 15.75 -20.12
C GLY A 151 0.12 15.39 -18.67
N THR A 152 -0.60 16.26 -17.95
CA THR A 152 -1.06 15.97 -16.60
C THR A 152 -2.40 15.23 -16.65
N SER A 153 -2.48 13.99 -16.15
CA SER A 153 -3.76 13.29 -16.11
C SER A 153 -4.74 13.97 -15.13
N SER A 154 -6.04 13.76 -15.31
CA SER A 154 -7.07 14.27 -14.36
C SER A 154 -6.79 13.81 -12.93
N GLN A 155 -6.44 12.54 -12.73
CA GLN A 155 -6.05 12.00 -11.42
C GLN A 155 -4.84 12.73 -10.83
N LYS A 156 -3.83 13.04 -11.64
CA LYS A 156 -2.66 13.80 -11.17
C LYS A 156 -3.03 15.25 -10.85
N ALA A 157 -3.93 15.86 -11.62
CA ALA A 157 -4.45 17.19 -11.34
C ALA A 157 -5.23 17.23 -10.02
N GLU A 158 -6.07 16.23 -9.73
CA GLU A 158 -6.79 16.11 -8.45
C GLU A 158 -5.83 16.00 -7.26
N LEU A 159 -4.76 15.19 -7.40
CA LEU A 159 -3.74 15.07 -6.37
C LEU A 159 -2.96 16.39 -6.15
N ILE A 160 -2.67 17.14 -7.23
CA ILE A 160 -2.05 18.46 -7.13
C ILE A 160 -2.99 19.44 -6.41
N ALA A 161 -4.29 19.43 -6.75
CA ALA A 161 -5.32 20.24 -6.10
C ALA A 161 -5.40 19.96 -4.59
N LEU A 162 -5.41 18.66 -4.23
CA LEU A 162 -5.41 18.22 -2.84
C LEU A 162 -4.15 18.69 -2.11
N THR A 163 -2.98 18.51 -2.70
CA THR A 163 -1.70 18.98 -2.12
C THR A 163 -1.73 20.49 -1.83
N LYS A 164 -2.28 21.27 -2.77
CA LYS A 164 -2.39 22.73 -2.65
C LYS A 164 -3.30 23.16 -1.51
N VAL A 165 -4.43 22.50 -1.33
CA VAL A 165 -5.31 22.79 -0.18
C VAL A 165 -4.62 22.57 1.15
N LEU A 166 -3.74 21.57 1.26
CA LEU A 166 -2.99 21.32 2.48
C LEU A 166 -1.94 22.39 2.75
N GLN A 167 -1.33 22.94 1.71
CA GLN A 167 -0.44 24.10 1.84
C GLN A 167 -1.21 25.32 2.35
N ILE A 168 -2.40 25.56 1.80
CA ILE A 168 -3.26 26.72 2.12
C ILE A 168 -3.83 26.62 3.54
N ALA A 169 -4.43 25.48 3.88
CA ALA A 169 -5.05 25.24 5.19
C ALA A 169 -4.02 25.09 6.32
N LYS A 170 -2.72 24.94 5.98
CA LYS A 170 -1.61 24.69 6.90
C LYS A 170 -1.90 23.66 8.00
N PRO A 171 -2.57 22.52 7.75
CA PRO A 171 -2.54 21.42 8.70
C PRO A 171 -1.16 20.78 8.52
N LYS A 172 -0.13 21.34 9.17
CA LYS A 172 1.29 20.94 9.01
C LYS A 172 1.46 19.42 9.06
N ALA A 173 0.67 18.73 9.89
CA ALA A 173 0.67 17.27 10.00
C ALA A 173 0.19 16.54 8.74
N LEU A 174 -0.82 17.07 8.04
CA LEU A 174 -1.42 16.45 6.84
C LEU A 174 -0.62 16.81 5.58
N PHE A 175 -0.10 18.05 5.51
CA PHE A 175 0.82 18.46 4.45
C PHE A 175 2.11 17.62 4.47
N HIS A 176 2.80 17.50 5.62
CA HIS A 176 4.00 16.65 5.72
C HIS A 176 3.73 15.14 5.55
N PHE A 177 2.49 14.69 5.76
CA PHE A 177 2.12 13.29 5.52
C PHE A 177 1.96 12.99 4.03
N LEU A 178 1.33 13.90 3.28
CA LEU A 178 1.07 13.69 1.87
C LEU A 178 2.22 14.17 0.96
N GLU A 179 3.05 15.12 1.41
CA GLU A 179 4.22 15.63 0.68
C GLU A 179 5.18 14.50 0.19
N PRO A 180 5.52 13.47 1.00
CA PRO A 180 6.30 12.32 0.56
C PRO A 180 5.59 11.37 -0.43
N LEU A 181 4.25 11.36 -0.43
CA LEU A 181 3.43 10.56 -1.36
C LEU A 181 3.29 11.24 -2.72
N PHE A 182 3.48 12.57 -2.76
CA PHE A 182 3.39 13.39 -3.97
C PHE A 182 4.74 13.70 -4.64
N ASP A 183 5.86 13.45 -3.96
CA ASP A 183 7.19 13.58 -4.55
C ASP A 183 7.80 12.21 -4.94
N PRO A 184 8.06 11.93 -6.24
CA PRO A 184 8.70 10.68 -6.67
C PRO A 184 10.06 10.42 -6.00
N MET A 185 10.78 11.45 -5.54
CA MET A 185 12.04 11.29 -4.79
C MET A 185 11.84 10.68 -3.39
N HIS A 186 10.72 10.99 -2.72
CA HIS A 186 10.52 10.59 -1.33
C HIS A 186 9.97 9.18 -1.17
N LEU A 187 9.29 8.63 -2.19
CA LEU A 187 8.99 7.19 -2.21
C LEU A 187 10.30 6.38 -2.19
N GLN A 188 11.27 6.79 -3.01
CA GLN A 188 12.59 6.14 -3.07
C GLN A 188 13.39 6.35 -1.79
N ALA A 189 13.37 7.55 -1.21
CA ALA A 189 14.02 7.83 0.07
C ALA A 189 13.36 7.10 1.26
N CYS A 190 12.02 6.98 1.29
CA CYS A 190 11.30 6.16 2.27
C CYS A 190 11.63 4.67 2.09
N ILE A 191 11.68 4.19 0.84
CA ILE A 191 12.13 2.83 0.53
C ILE A 191 13.56 2.61 1.04
N LEU A 192 14.48 3.55 0.81
CA LEU A 192 15.87 3.50 1.27
C LEU A 192 16.01 3.59 2.80
N LYS A 193 15.20 4.43 3.45
CA LYS A 193 15.16 4.57 4.92
C LYS A 193 14.62 3.31 5.60
N VAL A 194 13.62 2.67 4.99
CA VAL A 194 13.09 1.37 5.42
C VAL A 194 14.06 0.22 5.10
N GLN A 195 14.81 0.31 3.99
CA GLN A 195 15.88 -0.65 3.66
C GLN A 195 17.05 -0.57 4.64
N SER A 196 17.50 0.64 5.01
CA SER A 196 18.63 0.85 5.93
C SER A 196 18.30 0.57 7.40
N SER A 197 17.04 0.76 7.83
CA SER A 197 16.59 0.45 9.20
C SER A 197 16.29 -1.04 9.43
N CYS A 198 16.28 -1.86 8.37
CA CYS A 198 16.03 -3.29 8.45
C CYS A 198 17.29 -4.07 8.05
N GLN A 199 17.92 -4.77 9.01
CA GLN A 199 19.13 -5.57 8.80
C GLN A 199 19.01 -6.62 7.68
N THR A 200 17.77 -7.04 7.34
CA THR A 200 17.48 -8.00 6.26
C THR A 200 17.25 -7.32 4.91
N CYS A 201 16.64 -6.12 4.87
CA CYS A 201 16.37 -5.39 3.62
C CYS A 201 17.54 -4.53 3.15
N ALA A 202 18.52 -4.25 4.01
CA ALA A 202 19.75 -3.53 3.65
C ALA A 202 20.58 -4.26 2.58
N LYS A 203 20.38 -5.58 2.43
CA LYS A 203 21.09 -6.42 1.45
C LYS A 203 20.42 -6.45 0.07
N VAL A 204 19.35 -5.68 -0.16
CA VAL A 204 18.52 -5.77 -1.38
C VAL A 204 18.21 -4.38 -1.90
N ASN A 205 18.54 -4.09 -3.16
CA ASN A 205 18.36 -2.78 -3.77
C ASN A 205 16.87 -2.40 -3.96
N PRO A 206 16.54 -1.14 -4.28
CA PRO A 206 15.15 -0.66 -4.46
C PRO A 206 14.34 -1.43 -5.51
N GLN A 207 14.99 -2.13 -6.44
CA GLN A 207 14.36 -2.99 -7.44
C GLN A 207 14.18 -4.46 -6.99
N GLY A 208 14.60 -4.82 -5.77
CA GLY A 208 14.42 -6.16 -5.20
C GLY A 208 15.52 -7.18 -5.55
N ALA A 209 16.66 -6.73 -6.07
CA ALA A 209 17.83 -7.57 -6.32
C ALA A 209 18.81 -7.53 -5.13
N LEU A 210 19.43 -8.65 -4.77
CA LEU A 210 20.49 -8.70 -3.75
C LEU A 210 21.63 -7.74 -4.15
N GLN A 211 22.04 -6.85 -3.26
CA GLN A 211 23.30 -6.13 -3.40
C GLN A 211 24.42 -7.15 -3.17
N ILE A 212 25.08 -7.54 -4.26
CA ILE A 212 26.29 -8.34 -4.23
C ILE A 212 27.44 -7.39 -3.82
N PRO A 213 28.38 -7.82 -2.95
CA PRO A 213 29.49 -6.99 -2.50
C PRO A 213 30.36 -6.45 -3.65
#